data_AF-A0A9P4J7D6-F1
#
_entry.id   AF-A0A9P4J7D6-F1
#
_cell.length_a   1.000
_cell.length_b   1.000
_cell.length_c   1.000
_cell.angle_alpha   90.00
_cell.angle_beta   90.00
_cell.angle_gamma   90.00
#
_symmetry.space_group_name_H-M   'P 1'
#
loop_
_entity.id
_entity.type
_entity.pdbx_description
1 polymer ?
#
loop_
_entity_poly.entity_id
_entity_poly.type
_entity_poly.pdbx_seq_one_letter_code
_entity_poly.pdbx_strand_id
1 'polypeptide(L)'
;MLTFENAPTQGASSIIEKLTSLPFAKVQHEVSSLDAQPSNESGGILVLVSGRLLVDEEQRPMSYTQAFQLLPDGAGSYYVFNDVFRLIYSAS
;
A
#
# COMPACT_ATOMS: atom_id res chain seq x y z
N MET A 1 8.41 -2.14 -6.51
CA MET A 1 7.92 -0.98 -7.28
C MET A 1 6.66 -0.50 -6.60
N LEU A 2 6.51 0.82 -6.45
CA LEU A 2 5.31 1.48 -5.92
C LEU A 2 4.59 2.19 -7.06
N THR A 3 3.26 2.11 -7.10
CA THR A 3 2.41 3.01 -7.87
C THR A 3 1.46 3.71 -6.91
N PHE A 4 1.66 5.02 -6.69
CA PHE A 4 0.82 5.81 -5.76
C PHE A 4 0.01 6.84 -6.55
N GLU A 5 -1.33 6.73 -6.54
CA GLU A 5 -2.22 7.64 -7.30
C GLU A 5 -1.79 7.81 -8.78
N ASN A 6 -1.44 6.69 -9.43
CA ASN A 6 -0.94 6.59 -10.82
C ASN A 6 0.52 7.00 -11.06
N ALA A 7 1.28 7.42 -10.04
CA ALA A 7 2.69 7.74 -10.18
C ALA A 7 3.57 6.50 -9.88
N PRO A 8 4.25 5.91 -10.88
CA PRO A 8 5.16 4.79 -10.66
C PRO A 8 6.46 5.27 -10.03
N THR A 9 7.03 4.47 -9.13
CA THR A 9 8.30 4.71 -8.44
C THR A 9 9.03 3.38 -8.24
N GLN A 10 10.29 3.32 -8.63
CA GLN A 10 11.09 2.09 -8.59
C GLN A 10 12.30 2.25 -7.67
N GLY A 11 12.64 1.18 -6.95
CA GLY A 11 13.79 1.15 -6.03
C GLY A 11 13.46 1.66 -4.62
N ALA A 12 14.06 1.04 -3.61
CA ALA A 12 13.74 1.32 -2.21
C ALA A 12 13.96 2.79 -1.82
N SER A 13 15.09 3.39 -2.23
CA SER A 13 15.41 4.77 -1.89
C SER A 13 14.38 5.77 -2.43
N SER A 14 14.00 5.65 -3.71
CA SER A 14 13.00 6.52 -4.33
C SER A 14 11.60 6.27 -3.77
N ILE A 15 11.27 5.03 -3.41
CA ILE A 15 10.00 4.70 -2.76
C ILE A 15 9.92 5.37 -1.38
N ILE A 16 10.99 5.29 -0.57
CA ILE A 16 11.06 5.94 0.74
C ILE A 16 10.92 7.46 0.57
N GLU A 17 11.67 8.07 -0.35
CA GLU A 17 11.57 9.50 -0.64
C GLU A 17 10.13 9.90 -1.03
N LYS A 18 9.49 9.14 -1.92
CA LYS A 18 8.10 9.37 -2.33
C LYS A 18 7.13 9.30 -1.14
N LEU A 19 7.25 8.30 -0.27
CA LEU A 19 6.38 8.15 0.89
C LEU A 19 6.61 9.24 1.93
N THR A 20 7.87 9.65 2.16
CA THR A 20 8.22 10.72 3.12
C THR A 20 7.89 12.13 2.64
N SER A 21 7.73 12.34 1.33
CA SER A 21 7.37 13.63 0.73
C SER A 21 5.87 13.88 0.68
N LEU A 22 5.03 12.93 1.10
CA LEU A 22 3.59 13.11 1.15
C LEU A 22 3.22 14.20 2.18
N PRO A 23 2.24 15.08 1.88
CA PRO A 23 1.98 16.28 2.64
C PRO A 23 1.12 16.01 3.89
N PHE A 24 1.54 15.09 4.75
CA PHE A 24 0.89 14.80 6.03
C PHE A 24 1.91 14.52 7.13
N ALA A 25 1.63 14.95 8.35
CA ALA A 25 2.52 14.72 9.50
C ALA A 25 2.24 13.38 10.18
N LYS A 26 0.95 13.01 10.26
CA LYS A 26 0.50 11.74 10.82
C LYS A 26 -0.50 11.09 9.89
N VAL A 27 -0.39 9.79 9.73
CA VAL A 27 -1.38 8.98 9.01
C VAL A 27 -1.64 7.71 9.80
N GLN A 28 -2.91 7.44 10.09
CA GLN A 28 -3.37 6.20 10.69
C GLN A 28 -4.15 5.41 9.63
N HIS A 29 -3.77 4.15 9.45
CA HIS A 29 -4.46 3.22 8.57
C HIS A 29 -5.48 2.42 9.39
N GLU A 30 -6.76 2.50 9.02
CA GLU A 30 -7.82 1.65 9.53
C GLU A 30 -8.16 0.61 8.45
N VAL A 31 -7.75 -0.63 8.66
CA VAL A 31 -8.02 -1.72 7.73
C VAL A 31 -9.46 -2.20 7.91
N SER A 32 -10.24 -2.17 6.83
CA SER A 32 -11.62 -2.65 6.80
C SER A 32 -11.69 -4.12 6.35
N SER A 33 -10.96 -4.46 5.29
CA SER A 33 -10.86 -5.83 4.79
C SER A 33 -9.45 -6.12 4.31
N LEU A 34 -9.08 -7.41 4.37
CA LEU A 34 -7.83 -7.92 3.85
C LEU A 34 -8.09 -9.31 3.30
N ASP A 35 -7.76 -9.50 2.02
CA ASP A 35 -7.84 -10.77 1.32
C ASP A 35 -6.45 -11.13 0.79
N ALA A 36 -6.06 -12.39 0.89
CA ALA A 36 -4.75 -12.86 0.44
C ALA A 36 -4.85 -14.16 -0.37
N GLN A 37 -4.01 -14.28 -1.39
CA GLN A 37 -3.90 -15.46 -2.25
C GLN A 37 -2.43 -15.77 -2.57
N PRO A 38 -2.07 -17.04 -2.81
CA PRO A 38 -0.78 -17.36 -3.44
C PRO A 38 -0.66 -16.67 -4.81
N SER A 39 0.44 -15.97 -5.06
CA SER A 39 0.69 -15.24 -6.32
C SER A 39 1.57 -16.00 -7.30
N ASN A 40 2.36 -16.97 -6.83
CA ASN A 40 3.20 -17.83 -7.65
C ASN A 40 3.57 -19.12 -6.89
N GLU A 41 4.19 -20.07 -7.59
CA GLU A 41 4.63 -21.36 -7.02
C GLU A 41 5.83 -21.23 -6.06
N SER A 42 6.56 -20.11 -6.13
CA SER A 42 7.72 -19.83 -5.29
C SER A 42 7.38 -19.27 -3.91
N GLY A 43 6.11 -19.32 -3.51
CA GLY A 43 5.65 -18.85 -2.19
C GLY A 43 5.36 -17.35 -2.11
N GLY A 44 5.24 -16.65 -3.24
CA GLY A 44 4.79 -15.27 -3.27
C GLY A 44 3.32 -15.13 -2.87
N ILE A 45 2.93 -14.00 -2.28
CA ILE A 45 1.57 -13.73 -1.79
C ILE A 45 1.05 -12.45 -2.45
N LEU A 46 -0.17 -12.48 -2.98
CA LEU A 46 -0.91 -11.30 -3.40
C LEU A 46 -1.89 -10.94 -2.28
N VAL A 47 -1.85 -9.69 -1.81
CA VAL A 47 -2.71 -9.16 -0.75
C VAL A 47 -3.47 -7.97 -1.30
N LEU A 48 -4.78 -7.95 -1.09
CA LEU A 48 -5.65 -6.81 -1.36
C LEU A 48 -6.19 -6.27 -0.03
N VAL A 49 -5.97 -4.99 0.22
CA VAL A 49 -6.40 -4.28 1.43
C VAL A 49 -7.39 -3.21 1.03
N SER A 50 -8.51 -3.12 1.74
CA SER A 50 -9.40 -1.97 1.70
C SER A 50 -9.49 -1.36 3.10
N GLY A 51 -9.59 -0.04 3.18
CA GLY A 51 -9.57 0.63 4.47
C GLY A 51 -9.85 2.12 4.39
N ARG A 52 -9.56 2.80 5.49
CA ARG A 52 -9.66 4.24 5.63
C ARG A 52 -8.34 4.82 6.13
N LEU A 53 -7.98 6.00 5.65
CA LEU A 53 -6.87 6.79 6.14
C LEU A 53 -7.41 7.94 6.98
N LEU A 54 -6.94 8.02 8.22
CA LEU A 54 -7.08 9.22 9.05
C LEU A 54 -5.77 9.98 8.92
N VAL A 55 -5.85 11.18 8.37
CA VAL A 55 -4.70 12.05 8.14
C VAL A 55 -4.76 13.17 9.17
N ASP A 56 -3.66 13.35 9.90
CA ASP A 56 -3.53 14.33 10.99
C ASP A 56 -4.67 14.24 12.03
N GLU A 57 -5.33 15.36 12.36
CA GLU A 57 -6.53 15.42 13.21
C GLU A 57 -7.81 15.65 12.39
N GLU A 58 -7.77 15.38 11.08
CA GLU A 58 -8.96 15.56 10.24
C GLU A 58 -10.07 14.57 10.61
N GLN A 59 -11.27 15.11 10.79
CA GLN A 59 -12.46 14.31 11.11
C GLN A 59 -12.99 13.49 9.93
N ARG A 60 -12.45 13.70 8.71
CA ARG A 60 -12.94 13.04 7.49
C ARG A 60 -11.95 11.98 7.01
N PRO A 61 -12.11 10.72 7.45
CA PRO A 61 -11.32 9.62 6.93
C PRO A 61 -11.55 9.39 5.43
N MET A 62 -10.46 9.20 4.69
CA MET A 62 -10.47 8.92 3.25
C MET A 62 -10.42 7.41 3.00
N SER A 63 -11.32 6.88 2.19
CA SER A 63 -11.26 5.46 1.80
C SER A 63 -10.09 5.20 0.86
N TYR A 64 -9.44 4.04 1.00
CA TYR A 64 -8.35 3.61 0.13
C TYR A 64 -8.44 2.13 -0.21
N THR A 65 -7.76 1.74 -1.28
CA THR A 65 -7.40 0.36 -1.58
C THR A 65 -5.90 0.28 -1.84
N GLN A 66 -5.30 -0.83 -1.43
CA GLN A 66 -3.88 -1.08 -1.64
C GLN A 66 -3.65 -2.55 -1.95
N ALA A 67 -2.89 -2.83 -3.00
CA ALA A 67 -2.49 -4.18 -3.37
C ALA A 67 -0.99 -4.36 -3.15
N PHE A 68 -0.62 -5.44 -2.47
CA PHE A 68 0.77 -5.83 -2.26
C PHE A 68 1.06 -7.18 -2.92
N GLN A 69 2.17 -7.27 -3.65
CA GLN A 69 2.77 -8.56 -3.96
C GLN A 69 4.00 -8.75 -3.07
N LEU A 70 3.92 -9.72 -2.19
CA LEU A 70 4.99 -10.12 -1.29
C LEU A 70 5.77 -11.28 -1.89
N LEU A 71 7.09 -11.21 -1.90
CA LEU A 71 7.97 -12.32 -2.28
C LEU A 71 8.83 -12.72 -1.09
N PRO A 72 9.14 -14.02 -0.92
CA PRO A 72 10.02 -14.47 0.15
C PRO A 72 11.41 -13.84 0.04
N ASP A 73 11.99 -13.45 1.18
CA ASP A 73 13.35 -12.89 1.24
C ASP A 73 14.45 -13.96 1.36
N GLY A 74 14.07 -15.23 1.52
CA GLY A 74 14.97 -16.37 1.74
C GLY A 74 15.47 -16.52 3.19
N ALA A 75 15.13 -15.58 4.08
CA ALA A 75 15.47 -15.59 5.51
C ALA A 75 14.25 -15.92 6.40
N GLY A 76 13.13 -16.31 5.79
CA GLY A 76 11.88 -16.65 6.49
C GLY A 76 10.90 -15.48 6.63
N SER A 77 11.17 -14.35 5.97
CA SER A 77 10.27 -13.20 5.89
C SER A 77 9.93 -12.87 4.43
N TYR A 78 9.30 -11.73 4.21
CA TYR A 78 8.86 -11.24 2.90
C TYR A 78 9.34 -9.81 2.66
N TYR A 79 9.51 -9.47 1.39
CA TYR A 79 9.63 -8.07 0.95
C TYR A 79 8.51 -7.72 -0.04
N VAL A 80 8.17 -6.44 -0.10
CA VAL A 80 7.17 -5.92 -1.04
C VAL A 80 7.80 -5.77 -2.41
N PHE A 81 7.41 -6.65 -3.35
CA PHE A 81 7.87 -6.57 -4.73
C PHE A 81 7.04 -5.57 -5.54
N ASN A 82 5.71 -5.63 -5.42
CA ASN A 82 4.79 -4.66 -6.00
C ASN A 82 3.90 -4.05 -4.92
N ASP A 83 3.66 -2.75 -5.02
CA ASP A 83 2.76 -1.96 -4.19
C ASP A 83 1.94 -1.03 -5.09
N VAL A 84 0.62 -1.12 -5.02
CA VAL A 84 -0.29 -0.24 -5.77
C VAL A 84 -1.28 0.36 -4.81
N PHE A 85 -1.25 1.68 -4.67
CA PHE A 85 -2.10 2.45 -3.77
C PHE A 85 -3.04 3.37 -4.55
N ARG A 86 -4.32 3.38 -4.13
CA ARG A 86 -5.37 4.26 -4.67
C ARG A 86 -6.29 4.77 -3.57
N LEU A 87 -6.57 6.06 -3.58
CA LEU A 87 -7.70 6.66 -2.87
C LEU A 87 -9.00 6.32 -3.61
N ILE A 88 -10.03 5.99 -2.82
CA ILE A 88 -11.38 5.72 -3.32
C ILE A 88 -12.21 6.97 -3.07
N TYR A 89 -12.42 7.74 -4.12
CA TYR A 89 -13.33 8.87 -4.11
C TYR A 89 -14.75 8.38 -4.38
N SER A 90 -15.74 8.98 -3.71
CA SER A 90 -17.14 8.75 -4.05
C SER A 90 -17.36 9.05 -5.53
N ALA A 91 -18.12 8.19 -6.22
CA ALA A 91 -18.53 8.48 -7.59
C ALA A 91 -19.28 9.82 -7.61
N SER A 92 -18.79 10.76 -8.42
CA SER A 92 -19.44 12.04 -8.71
C SER A 92 -20.64 11.85 -9.64
#